data_AF-A0A838BEJ7-F1
#
_entry.id   AF-A0A838BEJ7-F1
#
_cell.length_a   1.000
_cell.length_b   1.000
_cell.length_c   1.000
_cell.angle_alpha   90.00
_cell.angle_beta   90.00
_cell.angle_gamma   90.00
#
_symmetry.space_group_name_H-M   'P 1'
#
loop_
_entity.id
_entity.type
_entity.pdbx_description
1 polymer ?
#
loop_
_entity_poly.entity_id
_entity_poly.type
_entity_poly.pdbx_seq_one_letter_code
_entity_poly.pdbx_strand_id
1 'polypeptide(L)'
;MRDHRSRGLSVAEGCRLIGIARSTYYDRLEKTSDDTAIVEAIAAICDEFEHYGWRRVRAALRHKSMIVNHKKIRRLMREHDLQPRMRRRFTVTTDSDHNQPIFPNLAQDIIPDGPNQLWVADITYVTVVGGFAYVAVVLDAWSRRVVGYAISRSIDARLTLAALTAAVEGRKPPPGCVHHSDRGSKYAATAYRDHIAAHGLVGSMGRRGNPSHEAFRVKGYFQGGMGLSLFTVSMV
;
A
#
# COMPACT_ATOMS: atom_id res chain seq x y z
N MET A 1 3.77 -56.47 -2.80
CA MET A 1 3.45 -56.73 -1.37
C MET A 1 2.03 -56.29 -0.96
N ARG A 2 1.43 -55.26 -1.57
CA ARG A 2 -0.02 -55.00 -1.40
C ARG A 2 -0.90 -56.00 -2.16
N ASP A 3 -0.40 -56.57 -3.26
CA ASP A 3 -1.17 -57.51 -4.10
C ASP A 3 -1.09 -58.99 -3.68
N HIS A 4 -0.32 -59.31 -2.63
CA HIS A 4 -0.19 -60.66 -2.06
C HIS A 4 -0.48 -60.70 -0.55
N ARG A 5 -1.29 -59.75 -0.05
CA ARG A 5 -1.80 -59.82 1.33
C ARG A 5 -3.01 -60.73 1.34
N SER A 6 -2.91 -61.84 2.04
CA SER A 6 -4.06 -62.68 2.39
C SER A 6 -5.14 -61.82 3.05
N ARG A 7 -6.37 -61.86 2.51
CA ARG A 7 -7.53 -61.13 3.04
C ARG A 7 -7.78 -61.60 4.49
N GLY A 8 -7.28 -60.85 5.47
CA GLY A 8 -7.47 -61.16 6.90
C GLY A 8 -6.39 -60.60 7.84
N LEU A 9 -5.15 -60.43 7.40
CA LEU A 9 -4.07 -59.92 8.25
C LEU A 9 -4.13 -58.39 8.35
N SER A 10 -3.85 -57.77 9.50
CA SER A 10 -3.68 -56.31 9.64
C SER A 10 -2.34 -55.81 9.09
N VAL A 11 -2.19 -54.50 8.83
CA VAL A 11 -0.89 -53.91 8.42
C VAL A 11 0.19 -54.17 9.48
N ALA A 12 -0.20 -54.14 10.76
CA ALA A 12 0.72 -54.39 11.87
C ALA A 12 1.21 -55.84 11.92
N GLU A 13 0.34 -56.81 11.63
CA GLU A 13 0.73 -58.23 11.53
C GLU A 13 1.57 -58.49 10.29
N GLY A 14 1.20 -57.90 9.15
CA GLY A 14 2.02 -57.97 7.94
C GLY A 14 3.43 -57.44 8.17
N CYS A 15 3.59 -56.27 8.79
CA CYS A 15 4.91 -55.72 9.07
C CYS A 15 5.72 -56.60 10.04
N ARG A 16 5.06 -57.18 11.07
CA ARG A 16 5.69 -58.08 12.03
C ARG A 16 6.18 -59.39 11.38
N LEU A 17 5.36 -60.02 10.55
CA LEU A 17 5.70 -61.29 9.89
C LEU A 17 6.91 -61.16 8.96
N ILE A 18 7.14 -59.97 8.42
CA ILE A 18 8.15 -59.70 7.40
C ILE A 18 9.36 -58.96 8.01
N GLY A 19 9.36 -58.74 9.33
CA GLY A 19 10.49 -58.14 10.06
C GLY A 19 10.76 -56.67 9.73
N ILE A 20 9.77 -55.92 9.23
CA ILE A 20 9.92 -54.49 8.93
C ILE A 20 9.19 -53.63 9.96
N ALA A 21 9.74 -52.44 10.24
CA ALA A 21 9.05 -51.45 11.06
C ALA A 21 7.79 -50.94 10.36
N ARG A 22 6.72 -50.67 11.12
CA ARG A 22 5.47 -50.12 10.58
C ARG A 22 5.69 -48.77 9.87
N SER A 23 6.62 -47.96 10.36
CA SER A 23 7.01 -46.69 9.71
C SER A 23 7.49 -46.93 8.29
N THR A 24 8.35 -47.92 8.05
CA THR A 24 8.87 -48.29 6.73
C THR A 24 7.78 -48.67 5.72
N TYR A 25 6.68 -49.26 6.19
CA TYR A 25 5.52 -49.59 5.34
C TYR A 25 4.78 -48.33 4.85
N TYR A 26 4.72 -47.28 5.68
CA TYR A 26 4.09 -46.00 5.34
C TYR A 26 5.06 -44.99 4.73
N ASP A 27 6.37 -45.14 4.95
CA ASP A 27 7.44 -44.26 4.44
C ASP A 27 7.62 -44.37 2.93
N ARG A 28 7.23 -45.50 2.32
CA ARG A 28 7.42 -45.71 0.89
C ARG A 28 6.35 -44.97 0.08
N LEU A 29 6.63 -43.68 -0.12
CA LEU A 29 6.15 -42.78 -1.16
C LEU A 29 4.65 -42.93 -1.48
N GLU A 30 3.81 -42.21 -0.71
CA GLU A 30 2.68 -41.57 -1.39
C GLU A 30 3.29 -40.77 -2.54
N LYS A 31 2.97 -41.19 -3.78
CA LYS A 31 3.33 -40.48 -5.02
C LYS A 31 3.32 -38.99 -4.72
N THR A 32 4.40 -38.29 -5.06
CA THR A 32 4.36 -36.84 -5.27
C THR A 32 3.17 -36.59 -6.19
N SER A 33 2.03 -36.30 -5.59
CA SER A 33 0.86 -35.75 -6.27
C SER A 33 1.44 -34.59 -7.04
N ASP A 34 1.29 -34.62 -8.35
CA ASP A 34 1.69 -33.52 -9.19
C ASP A 34 0.85 -32.31 -8.76
N ASP A 35 1.39 -31.55 -7.81
CA ASP A 35 0.72 -30.42 -7.19
C ASP A 35 0.66 -29.25 -8.18
N THR A 36 1.34 -29.36 -9.33
CA THR A 36 1.37 -28.38 -10.43
C THR A 36 -0.03 -27.96 -10.84
N ALA A 37 -0.93 -28.91 -11.13
CA ALA A 37 -2.31 -28.58 -11.52
C ALA A 37 -3.08 -27.84 -10.42
N ILE A 38 -2.77 -28.12 -9.15
CA ILE A 38 -3.40 -27.43 -8.01
C ILE A 38 -2.80 -26.03 -7.85
N VAL A 39 -1.48 -25.89 -7.99
CA VAL A 39 -0.77 -24.62 -7.91
C VAL A 39 -1.20 -23.69 -9.03
N GLU A 40 -1.28 -24.16 -10.27
CA GLU A 40 -1.79 -23.40 -11.42
C GLU A 40 -3.22 -22.92 -11.18
N ALA A 41 -4.10 -23.80 -10.67
CA ALA A 41 -5.46 -23.42 -10.35
C ALA A 41 -5.53 -22.36 -9.23
N ILE A 42 -4.67 -22.46 -8.21
CA ILE A 42 -4.55 -21.46 -7.14
C ILE A 42 -4.04 -20.14 -7.72
N ALA A 43 -2.98 -20.17 -8.54
CA ALA A 43 -2.38 -19.00 -9.16
C ALA A 43 -3.40 -18.25 -10.03
N ALA A 44 -4.13 -18.96 -10.90
CA ALA A 44 -5.20 -18.37 -11.70
C ALA A 44 -6.30 -17.69 -10.85
N ILE A 45 -6.67 -18.30 -9.71
CA ILE A 45 -7.64 -17.69 -8.78
C ILE A 45 -7.05 -16.44 -8.11
N CYS A 46 -5.76 -16.46 -7.75
CA CYS A 46 -5.07 -15.33 -7.13
C CYS A 46 -4.85 -14.18 -8.13
N ASP A 47 -4.60 -14.48 -9.41
CA ASP A 47 -4.48 -13.48 -10.48
C ASP A 47 -5.83 -12.79 -10.76
N GLU A 48 -6.91 -13.58 -10.82
CA GLU A 48 -8.27 -13.04 -10.99
C GLU A 48 -8.73 -12.27 -9.75
N PHE A 49 -8.35 -12.73 -8.56
CA PHE A 49 -8.76 -12.16 -7.28
C PHE A 49 -7.58 -11.99 -6.31
N GLU A 50 -6.82 -10.91 -6.49
CA GLU A 50 -5.58 -10.60 -5.74
C GLU A 50 -5.76 -10.56 -4.20
N HIS A 51 -7.00 -10.48 -3.69
CA HIS A 51 -7.35 -10.39 -2.28
C HIS A 51 -7.80 -11.72 -1.65
N TYR A 52 -7.80 -12.82 -2.40
CA TYR A 52 -8.34 -14.09 -1.93
C TYR A 52 -7.34 -14.84 -1.07
N GLY A 53 -7.62 -14.91 0.23
CA GLY A 53 -6.92 -15.84 1.13
C GLY A 53 -7.38 -17.29 0.96
N TRP A 54 -6.65 -18.22 1.58
CA TRP A 54 -6.86 -19.68 1.43
C TRP A 54 -8.30 -20.16 1.61
N ARG A 55 -9.11 -19.48 2.43
CA ARG A 55 -10.54 -19.82 2.64
C ARG A 55 -11.36 -19.62 1.36
N ARG A 56 -11.14 -18.50 0.66
CA ARG A 56 -11.84 -18.16 -0.59
C ARG A 56 -11.28 -18.93 -1.77
N VAL A 57 -9.95 -19.10 -1.83
CA VAL A 57 -9.29 -20.00 -2.78
C VAL A 57 -9.86 -21.41 -2.67
N ARG A 58 -10.00 -21.96 -1.46
CA ARG A 58 -10.63 -23.28 -1.24
C ARG A 58 -12.07 -23.35 -1.75
N ALA A 59 -12.86 -22.29 -1.58
CA ALA A 59 -14.22 -22.24 -2.08
C ALA A 59 -14.25 -22.22 -3.62
N ALA A 60 -13.38 -21.42 -4.24
CA ALA A 60 -13.24 -21.33 -5.69
C ALA A 60 -12.75 -22.66 -6.32
N LEU A 61 -11.76 -23.32 -5.70
CA LEU A 61 -11.33 -24.66 -6.10
C LEU A 61 -12.49 -25.67 -6.02
N ARG A 62 -13.30 -25.61 -4.95
CA ARG A 62 -14.47 -26.48 -4.80
C ARG A 62 -15.52 -26.24 -5.90
N HIS A 63 -15.69 -24.99 -6.34
CA HIS A 63 -16.58 -24.66 -7.46
C HIS A 63 -16.07 -25.20 -8.80
N LYS A 64 -14.74 -25.33 -8.95
CA LYS A 64 -14.08 -25.98 -10.09
C LYS A 64 -13.97 -27.52 -9.90
N SER A 65 -14.76 -28.11 -9.00
CA SER A 65 -14.75 -29.54 -8.67
C SER A 65 -13.40 -30.09 -8.15
N MET A 66 -12.49 -29.22 -7.71
CA MET A 66 -11.20 -29.60 -7.12
C MET A 66 -11.29 -29.60 -5.59
N ILE A 67 -11.39 -30.80 -4.99
CA ILE A 67 -11.46 -30.96 -3.54
C ILE A 67 -10.05 -31.12 -2.97
N VAL A 68 -9.49 -30.03 -2.45
CA VAL A 68 -8.15 -30.02 -1.84
C VAL A 68 -8.23 -29.75 -0.33
N ASN A 69 -7.44 -30.47 0.45
CA ASN A 69 -7.35 -30.27 1.89
C ASN A 69 -6.84 -28.85 2.20
N HIS A 70 -7.51 -28.15 3.12
CA HIS A 70 -7.14 -26.80 3.52
C HIS A 70 -5.70 -26.67 4.09
N LYS A 71 -5.12 -27.74 4.67
CA LYS A 71 -3.71 -27.76 5.07
C LYS A 71 -2.78 -27.72 3.84
N LYS A 72 -3.13 -28.47 2.79
CA LYS A 72 -2.39 -28.52 1.52
C LYS A 72 -2.47 -27.20 0.76
N ILE A 73 -3.66 -26.59 0.66
CA ILE A 73 -3.83 -25.26 0.07
C ILE A 73 -2.95 -24.22 0.80
N ARG A 74 -2.98 -24.21 2.13
CA ARG A 74 -2.14 -23.30 2.94
C ARG A 74 -0.64 -23.55 2.78
N ARG A 75 -0.23 -24.79 2.52
CA ARG A 75 1.17 -25.15 2.26
C ARG A 75 1.59 -24.62 0.88
N LEU A 76 0.84 -24.97 -0.17
CA LEU A 76 1.11 -24.55 -1.54
C LEU A 76 1.10 -23.03 -1.71
N MET A 77 0.13 -22.32 -1.13
CA MET A 77 0.10 -20.84 -1.18
C MET A 77 1.31 -20.20 -0.48
N ARG A 78 1.95 -20.87 0.49
CA ARG A 78 3.15 -20.35 1.17
C ARG A 78 4.41 -20.67 0.39
N GLU A 79 4.52 -21.89 -0.13
CA GLU A 79 5.69 -22.34 -0.92
C GLU A 79 5.83 -21.58 -2.24
N HIS A 80 4.71 -21.14 -2.84
CA HIS A 80 4.67 -20.44 -4.13
C HIS A 80 4.40 -18.93 -4.02
N ASP A 81 4.49 -18.35 -2.81
CA ASP A 81 4.25 -16.92 -2.55
C ASP A 81 2.90 -16.35 -3.03
N LEU A 82 1.85 -17.19 -3.04
CA LEU A 82 0.50 -16.83 -3.49
C LEU A 82 -0.34 -16.23 -2.34
N GLN A 83 0.26 -15.33 -1.55
CA GLN A 83 -0.44 -14.71 -0.41
C GLN A 83 -1.36 -13.57 -0.89
N PRO A 84 -2.55 -13.40 -0.27
CA PRO A 84 -3.46 -12.34 -0.65
C PRO A 84 -2.82 -10.97 -0.41
N ARG A 85 -2.94 -10.08 -1.41
CA ARG A 85 -2.53 -8.70 -1.29
C ARG A 85 -3.50 -7.97 -0.37
N MET A 86 -2.95 -7.25 0.61
CA MET A 86 -3.77 -6.52 1.57
C MET A 86 -4.36 -5.27 0.91
N ARG A 87 -5.70 -5.17 0.90
CA ARG A 87 -6.37 -3.94 0.46
C ARG A 87 -5.98 -2.81 1.39
N ARG A 88 -5.20 -1.83 0.90
CA ARG A 88 -5.02 -0.55 1.59
C ARG A 88 -6.38 0.14 1.64
N ARG A 89 -6.91 0.40 2.85
CA ARG A 89 -8.09 1.25 2.99
C ARG A 89 -7.65 2.66 2.63
N PHE A 90 -8.10 3.15 1.47
CA PHE A 90 -8.05 4.57 1.16
C PHE A 90 -9.23 5.23 1.86
N THR A 91 -8.93 5.98 2.92
CA THR A 91 -9.87 6.94 3.48
C THR A 91 -9.86 8.16 2.58
N VAL A 92 -11.02 8.56 2.05
CA VAL A 92 -11.15 9.83 1.33
C VAL A 92 -10.99 10.94 2.37
N THR A 93 -9.83 11.57 2.37
CA THR A 93 -9.44 12.60 3.35
C THR A 93 -9.84 14.01 2.92
N THR A 94 -10.25 14.17 1.66
CA THR A 94 -10.33 15.46 0.99
C THR A 94 -11.76 15.67 0.48
N ASP A 95 -12.46 16.63 1.06
CA ASP A 95 -13.70 17.16 0.47
C ASP A 95 -13.29 18.17 -0.61
N SER A 96 -13.39 17.74 -1.87
CA SER A 96 -13.16 18.58 -3.04
C SER A 96 -14.43 19.25 -3.57
N ASP A 97 -15.57 19.09 -2.88
CA ASP A 97 -16.87 19.64 -3.27
C ASP A 97 -17.27 20.79 -2.35
N HIS A 98 -16.39 21.78 -2.24
CA HIS A 98 -16.61 22.98 -1.44
C HIS A 98 -16.77 24.22 -2.34
N ASN A 99 -17.60 25.17 -1.92
CA ASN A 99 -17.85 26.43 -2.65
C ASN A 99 -16.72 27.48 -2.47
N GLN A 100 -15.49 27.05 -2.12
CA GLN A 100 -14.39 28.00 -1.88
C GLN A 100 -13.56 28.20 -3.16
N PRO A 101 -12.89 29.35 -3.33
CA PRO A 101 -12.15 29.67 -4.55
C PRO A 101 -11.01 28.68 -4.82
N ILE A 102 -10.92 28.22 -6.07
CA ILE A 102 -9.95 27.22 -6.54
C ILE A 102 -8.83 27.93 -7.32
N PHE A 103 -7.58 27.55 -7.08
CA PHE A 103 -6.43 28.06 -7.84
C PHE A 103 -6.32 27.40 -9.22
N PRO A 104 -5.78 28.10 -10.24
CA PRO A 104 -5.44 27.46 -11.51
C PRO A 104 -4.37 26.38 -11.32
N ASN A 105 -4.37 25.35 -12.17
CA ASN A 105 -3.39 24.27 -12.09
C ASN A 105 -2.11 24.64 -12.83
N LEU A 106 -1.18 25.28 -12.14
CA LEU A 106 0.09 25.74 -12.70
C LEU A 106 1.20 24.70 -12.63
N ALA A 107 1.02 23.62 -11.87
CA ALA A 107 2.10 22.65 -11.60
C ALA A 107 2.34 21.66 -12.76
N GLN A 108 1.38 21.51 -13.68
CA GLN A 108 1.52 20.60 -14.82
C GLN A 108 2.65 21.03 -15.76
N ASP A 109 2.83 22.33 -15.94
CA ASP A 109 3.74 22.90 -16.94
C ASP A 109 5.14 23.24 -16.38
N ILE A 110 5.36 23.02 -15.08
CA ILE A 110 6.62 23.35 -14.41
C ILE A 110 7.53 22.12 -14.39
N ILE A 111 8.76 22.32 -14.87
CA ILE A 111 9.88 21.41 -14.70
C ILE A 111 10.91 22.16 -13.83
N PRO A 112 10.99 21.85 -12.53
CA PRO A 112 11.93 22.53 -11.65
C PRO A 112 13.37 22.20 -12.06
N ASP A 113 14.19 23.23 -12.23
CA ASP A 113 15.64 23.12 -12.48
C ASP A 113 16.48 23.59 -11.28
N GLY A 114 15.82 24.13 -10.25
CA GLY A 114 16.43 24.54 -8.98
C GLY A 114 15.48 24.46 -7.79
N PRO A 115 16.01 24.64 -6.56
CA PRO A 115 15.22 24.58 -5.34
C PRO A 115 14.23 25.76 -5.26
N ASN A 116 13.12 25.57 -4.54
CA ASN A 116 12.13 26.61 -4.23
C ASN A 116 11.45 27.24 -5.46
N GLN A 117 11.30 26.46 -6.53
CA GLN A 117 10.49 26.85 -7.69
C GLN A 117 9.09 26.25 -7.64
N LEU A 118 9.00 25.01 -7.17
CA LEU A 118 7.74 24.28 -7.02
C LEU A 118 7.76 23.51 -5.69
N TRP A 119 6.84 23.88 -4.82
CA TRP A 119 6.52 23.14 -3.62
C TRP A 119 5.25 22.33 -3.80
N VAL A 120 5.23 21.12 -3.28
CA VAL A 120 4.09 20.20 -3.35
C VAL A 120 3.64 19.87 -1.92
N ALA A 121 2.39 20.14 -1.62
CA ALA A 121 1.77 19.81 -0.35
C ALA A 121 0.90 18.55 -0.44
N ASP A 122 1.01 17.68 0.56
CA ASP A 122 0.17 16.49 0.71
C ASP A 122 -0.15 16.23 2.18
N ILE A 123 -1.23 15.50 2.45
CA ILE A 123 -1.58 15.03 3.79
C ILE A 123 -1.58 13.52 3.80
N THR A 124 -0.80 12.94 4.71
CA THR A 124 -0.78 11.51 4.97
C THR A 124 -1.13 11.22 6.43
N TYR A 125 -1.19 9.94 6.80
CA TYR A 125 -1.31 9.52 8.19
C TYR A 125 -0.17 8.59 8.56
N VAL A 126 0.28 8.71 9.81
CA VAL A 126 1.28 7.81 10.40
C VAL A 126 0.63 7.03 11.53
N THR A 127 0.92 5.74 11.59
CA THR A 127 0.47 4.87 12.68
C THR A 127 1.31 5.13 13.92
N VAL A 128 0.66 5.27 15.07
CA VAL A 128 1.30 5.42 16.38
C VAL A 128 0.74 4.37 17.34
N VAL A 129 1.44 4.11 18.44
CA VAL A 129 0.92 3.22 19.48
C VAL A 129 -0.40 3.82 19.99
N GLY A 130 -1.50 3.08 19.84
CA GLY A 130 -2.84 3.53 20.26
C GLY A 130 -3.64 4.29 19.19
N GLY A 131 -3.16 4.44 17.95
CA GLY A 131 -3.97 5.03 16.87
C GLY A 131 -3.20 5.49 15.64
N PHE A 132 -3.61 6.63 15.09
CA PHE A 132 -2.92 7.29 13.98
C PHE A 132 -2.94 8.81 14.18
N ALA A 133 -1.98 9.50 13.56
CA ALA A 133 -1.94 10.95 13.47
C ALA A 133 -1.87 11.37 11.99
N TYR A 134 -2.48 12.49 11.66
CA TYR A 134 -2.34 13.11 10.34
C TYR A 134 -1.07 13.95 10.30
N VAL A 135 -0.36 13.88 9.18
CA VAL A 135 0.84 14.65 8.90
C VAL A 135 0.61 15.41 7.61
N ALA A 136 0.63 16.74 7.67
CA ALA A 136 0.74 17.57 6.48
C ALA A 136 2.22 17.81 6.19
N VAL A 137 2.62 17.67 4.94
CA VAL A 137 4.00 17.81 4.48
C VAL A 137 4.05 18.74 3.28
N VAL A 138 5.11 19.54 3.21
CA VAL A 138 5.47 20.35 2.05
C VAL A 138 6.84 19.89 1.55
N LEU A 139 6.89 19.45 0.30
CA LEU A 139 8.10 19.00 -0.38
C LEU A 139 8.57 20.03 -1.39
N ASP A 140 9.88 20.24 -1.49
CA ASP A 140 10.49 20.89 -2.65
C ASP A 140 10.64 19.88 -3.79
N ALA A 141 10.01 20.14 -4.93
CA ALA A 141 9.94 19.19 -6.04
C ALA A 141 11.30 18.92 -6.68
N TRP A 142 12.21 19.91 -6.70
CA TRP A 142 13.57 19.72 -7.22
C TRP A 142 14.43 18.87 -6.29
N SER A 143 14.60 19.29 -5.02
CA SER A 143 15.49 18.59 -4.08
C SER A 143 14.89 17.34 -3.45
N ARG A 144 13.59 17.10 -3.60
CA ARG A 144 12.81 16.05 -2.93
C ARG A 144 12.82 16.15 -1.39
N ARG A 145 13.29 17.26 -0.83
CA ARG A 145 13.38 17.45 0.64
C ARG A 145 12.04 17.92 1.20
N VAL A 146 11.68 17.41 2.37
CA VAL A 146 10.63 18.00 3.20
C VAL A 146 11.13 19.36 3.68
N VAL A 147 10.40 20.40 3.31
CA VAL A 147 10.73 21.78 3.67
C VAL A 147 9.89 22.29 4.83
N GLY A 148 8.71 21.72 5.05
CA GLY A 148 7.89 21.96 6.23
C GLY A 148 6.93 20.80 6.48
N TYR A 149 6.54 20.62 7.74
CA TYR A 149 5.56 19.61 8.12
C TYR A 149 4.84 20.01 9.41
N ALA A 150 3.67 19.44 9.64
CA ALA A 150 2.94 19.55 10.89
C ALA A 150 2.16 18.27 11.17
N ILE A 151 1.85 18.01 12.44
CA ILE A 151 1.17 16.79 12.90
C ILE A 151 -0.07 17.17 13.71
N SER A 152 -1.19 16.49 13.47
CA SER A 152 -2.43 16.69 14.23
C SER A 152 -3.25 15.42 14.32
N ARG A 153 -4.15 15.36 15.30
CA ARG A 153 -5.18 14.30 15.39
C ARG A 153 -6.36 14.55 14.45
N SER A 154 -6.48 15.76 13.93
CA SER A 154 -7.58 16.18 13.05
C SER A 154 -7.04 16.74 11.74
N ILE A 155 -7.79 16.49 10.67
CA ILE A 155 -7.44 16.95 9.34
C ILE A 155 -8.16 18.27 9.02
N ASP A 156 -7.59 19.38 9.51
CA ASP A 156 -8.18 20.73 9.39
C ASP A 156 -7.23 21.73 8.71
N ALA A 157 -7.70 22.96 8.47
CA ALA A 157 -6.90 24.02 7.84
C ALA A 157 -5.73 24.50 8.72
N ARG A 158 -5.78 24.26 10.03
CA ARG A 158 -4.66 24.64 10.94
C ARG A 158 -3.47 23.71 10.72
N LEU A 159 -3.74 22.42 10.50
CA LEU A 159 -2.70 21.44 10.17
C LEU A 159 -1.96 21.83 8.88
N THR A 160 -2.69 22.15 7.80
CA THR A 160 -2.07 22.53 6.53
C THR A 160 -1.34 23.87 6.65
N LEU A 161 -1.95 24.86 7.29
CA LEU A 161 -1.33 26.18 7.50
C LEU A 161 -0.03 26.07 8.30
N ALA A 162 -0.01 25.29 9.39
CA ALA A 162 1.19 25.09 10.19
C ALA A 162 2.35 24.48 9.37
N ALA A 163 2.06 23.50 8.51
CA ALA A 163 3.08 22.91 7.65
C ALA A 163 3.62 23.91 6.63
N LEU A 164 2.76 24.76 6.05
CA LEU A 164 3.16 25.82 5.13
C LEU A 164 4.00 26.89 5.84
N THR A 165 3.59 27.34 7.02
CA THR A 165 4.33 28.32 7.82
C THR A 165 5.72 27.80 8.15
N ALA A 166 5.84 26.55 8.61
CA ALA A 166 7.13 25.91 8.86
C ALA A 166 8.01 25.88 7.60
N ALA A 167 7.43 25.62 6.42
CA ALA A 167 8.16 25.62 5.16
C ALA A 167 8.70 27.01 4.79
N VAL A 168 7.86 28.03 4.91
CA VAL A 168 8.23 29.41 4.59
C VAL A 168 9.30 29.93 5.55
N GLU A 169 9.16 29.69 6.85
CA GLU A 169 10.14 30.11 7.85
C GLU A 169 11.49 29.41 7.66
N GLY A 170 11.46 28.10 7.35
CA GLY A 170 12.66 27.29 7.17
C GLY A 170 13.42 27.54 5.88
N ARG A 171 12.73 27.90 4.78
CA ARG A 171 13.36 28.06 3.45
C ARG A 171 13.43 29.49 2.95
N LYS A 172 12.56 30.39 3.43
CA LYS A 172 12.44 31.78 2.96
C LYS A 172 12.49 31.86 1.43
N PRO A 173 11.55 31.20 0.73
CA PRO A 173 11.60 31.07 -0.72
C PRO A 173 11.50 32.45 -1.38
N PRO A 174 12.10 32.62 -2.58
CA PRO A 174 11.90 33.85 -3.34
C PRO A 174 10.43 34.00 -3.76
N PRO A 175 9.95 35.24 -3.97
CA PRO A 175 8.65 35.47 -4.59
C PRO A 175 8.54 34.74 -5.94
N GLY A 176 7.35 34.20 -6.23
CA GLY A 176 7.08 33.43 -7.44
C GLY A 176 7.21 31.91 -7.27
N CYS A 177 7.68 31.41 -6.12
CA CYS A 177 7.65 29.97 -5.83
C CYS A 177 6.21 29.44 -5.88
N VAL A 178 5.98 28.43 -6.71
CA VAL A 178 4.64 27.85 -6.88
C VAL A 178 4.36 26.87 -5.77
N HIS A 179 3.27 27.08 -5.04
CA HIS A 179 2.78 26.17 -4.02
C HIS A 179 1.60 25.35 -4.56
N HIS A 180 1.83 24.08 -4.86
CA HIS A 180 0.84 23.16 -5.38
C HIS A 180 0.24 22.28 -4.27
N SER A 181 -1.08 22.22 -4.22
CA SER A 181 -1.84 21.39 -3.27
C SER A 181 -2.99 20.65 -3.96
N ASP A 182 -3.59 19.66 -3.28
CA ASP A 182 -4.85 19.08 -3.72
C ASP A 182 -6.02 20.08 -3.56
N ARG A 183 -7.20 19.77 -4.12
CA ARG A 183 -8.41 20.62 -3.99
C ARG A 183 -9.13 20.43 -2.66
N GLY A 184 -8.43 20.13 -1.57
CA GLY A 184 -9.07 20.07 -0.27
C GLY A 184 -9.55 21.43 0.20
N SER A 185 -10.75 21.47 0.80
CA SER A 185 -11.28 22.65 1.49
C SER A 185 -10.32 23.28 2.52
N LYS A 186 -9.35 22.51 3.01
CA LYS A 186 -8.28 22.96 3.93
C LYS A 186 -7.26 23.87 3.24
N TYR A 187 -6.96 23.61 1.97
CA TYR A 187 -6.04 24.39 1.14
C TYR A 187 -6.73 25.57 0.45
N ALA A 188 -8.06 25.50 0.29
CA ALA A 188 -8.87 26.59 -0.23
C ALA A 188 -9.34 27.59 0.84
N ALA A 189 -9.10 27.30 2.13
CA ALA A 189 -9.43 28.18 3.24
C ALA A 189 -8.76 29.56 3.09
N THR A 190 -9.49 30.62 3.44
CA THR A 190 -9.02 32.02 3.29
C THR A 190 -7.67 32.25 3.96
N ALA A 191 -7.50 31.82 5.22
CA ALA A 191 -6.25 31.97 5.95
C ALA A 191 -5.05 31.30 5.24
N TYR A 192 -5.29 30.20 4.52
CA TYR A 192 -4.24 29.52 3.76
C TYR A 192 -3.84 30.32 2.52
N ARG A 193 -4.84 30.84 1.79
CA ARG A 193 -4.63 31.67 0.60
C ARG A 193 -3.95 32.99 0.93
N ASP A 194 -4.36 33.62 2.03
CA ASP A 194 -3.77 34.87 2.53
C ASP A 194 -2.30 34.63 2.90
N HIS A 195 -1.98 33.48 3.51
CA HIS A 195 -0.61 33.14 3.87
C HIS A 195 0.28 32.91 2.64
N ILE A 196 -0.24 32.27 1.59
CA ILE A 196 0.45 32.14 0.29
C ILE A 196 0.75 33.53 -0.29
N ALA A 197 -0.26 34.40 -0.34
CA ALA A 197 -0.13 35.74 -0.93
C ALA A 197 0.84 36.63 -0.13
N ALA A 198 0.76 36.60 1.20
CA ALA A 198 1.61 37.39 2.09
C ALA A 198 3.11 37.08 1.94
N HIS A 199 3.45 35.87 1.51
CA HIS A 199 4.83 35.44 1.30
C HIS A 199 5.24 35.40 -0.18
N GLY A 200 4.45 36.01 -1.07
CA GLY A 200 4.74 36.08 -2.50
C GLY A 200 4.76 34.72 -3.21
N LEU A 201 4.12 33.70 -2.62
CA LEU A 201 3.96 32.39 -3.24
C LEU A 201 2.82 32.43 -4.26
N VAL A 202 2.90 31.56 -5.26
CA VAL A 202 1.86 31.42 -6.28
C VAL A 202 1.07 30.14 -6.03
N GLY A 203 -0.19 30.28 -5.63
CA GLY A 203 -1.06 29.13 -5.36
C GLY A 203 -1.41 28.35 -6.62
N SER A 204 -1.36 27.02 -6.53
CA SER A 204 -1.73 26.08 -7.60
C SER A 204 -2.51 24.89 -7.01
N MET A 205 -3.57 24.45 -7.68
CA MET A 205 -4.37 23.30 -7.23
C MET A 205 -4.62 22.30 -8.37
N GLY A 206 -4.48 21.00 -8.08
CA GLY A 206 -4.74 19.89 -9.04
C GLY A 206 -6.20 19.83 -9.53
N ARG A 207 -6.56 18.93 -10.47
CA ARG A 207 -7.95 18.84 -11.01
C ARG A 207 -8.88 17.92 -10.18
N ARG A 208 -10.21 18.18 -10.22
CA ARG A 208 -11.24 17.30 -9.62
C ARG A 208 -11.20 15.93 -10.31
N GLY A 209 -11.18 14.84 -9.54
CA GLY A 209 -11.49 13.50 -10.04
C GLY A 209 -10.46 12.81 -10.96
N ASN A 210 -9.24 13.33 -11.11
CA ASN A 210 -8.17 12.59 -11.79
C ASN A 210 -6.89 12.48 -10.95
N PRO A 211 -6.88 11.60 -9.92
CA PRO A 211 -5.68 11.32 -9.14
C PRO A 211 -4.60 10.62 -9.97
N SER A 212 -4.93 10.05 -11.14
CA SER A 212 -4.14 8.99 -11.76
C SER A 212 -2.87 9.47 -12.45
N HIS A 213 -2.85 10.69 -13.00
CA HIS A 213 -1.65 11.27 -13.63
C HIS A 213 -0.87 12.21 -12.69
N GLU A 214 -1.58 13.05 -11.92
CA GLU A 214 -0.98 14.03 -11.01
C GLU A 214 -0.43 13.35 -9.75
N ALA A 215 -1.18 12.41 -9.17
CA ALA A 215 -0.67 11.59 -8.08
C ALA A 215 0.39 10.61 -8.56
N PHE A 216 0.62 10.35 -9.85
CA PHE A 216 1.78 9.56 -10.29
C PHE A 216 3.07 10.40 -10.24
N ARG A 217 3.01 11.70 -10.50
CA ARG A 217 4.15 12.62 -10.34
C ARG A 217 4.40 12.89 -8.85
N VAL A 218 3.36 13.25 -8.08
CA VAL A 218 3.41 13.47 -6.62
C VAL A 218 3.71 12.18 -5.83
N LYS A 219 3.05 11.05 -6.10
CA LYS A 219 3.47 9.77 -5.52
C LYS A 219 4.80 9.31 -6.08
N GLY A 220 5.19 9.64 -7.31
CA GLY A 220 6.58 9.48 -7.77
C GLY A 220 7.56 10.31 -6.93
N TYR A 221 7.11 11.46 -6.41
CA TYR A 221 7.85 12.23 -5.42
C TYR A 221 7.97 11.50 -4.06
N PHE A 222 6.90 10.85 -3.59
CA PHE A 222 6.87 10.11 -2.33
C PHE A 222 7.31 8.63 -2.39
N GLN A 223 7.37 7.99 -3.57
CA GLN A 223 7.61 6.54 -3.78
C GLN A 223 8.92 6.25 -4.54
N GLY A 224 9.42 7.18 -5.35
CA GLY A 224 10.58 6.96 -6.23
C GLY A 224 11.97 7.10 -5.60
N GLY A 225 12.12 6.88 -4.29
CA GLY A 225 13.41 7.02 -3.61
C GLY A 225 13.36 6.88 -2.08
N MET A 226 12.17 6.95 -1.50
CA MET A 226 11.92 6.49 -0.14
C MET A 226 10.91 5.37 -0.21
N GLY A 227 11.39 4.14 -0.02
CA GLY A 227 10.49 3.03 0.24
C GLY A 227 9.57 3.41 1.39
N LEU A 228 8.26 3.52 1.12
CA LEU A 228 7.21 3.66 2.13
C LEU A 228 7.11 2.41 3.06
N SER A 229 8.14 1.58 3.11
CA SER A 229 8.42 0.56 4.12
C SER A 229 9.33 1.07 5.26
N LEU A 230 9.88 2.29 5.19
CA LEU A 230 10.88 2.80 6.13
C LEU A 230 10.50 4.14 6.77
N PHE A 231 9.27 4.29 7.24
CA PHE A 231 9.01 5.18 8.39
C PHE A 231 8.87 4.33 9.66
N THR A 232 9.89 3.51 9.92
CA THR A 232 10.25 3.12 11.29
C THR A 232 11.24 4.18 11.75
N VAL A 233 10.75 5.08 12.59
CA VAL A 233 11.48 5.95 13.52
C VAL A 233 13.00 5.98 13.35
N SER A 234 13.51 7.10 12.83
CA SER A 234 14.74 7.71 13.33
C SER A 234 14.51 9.22 13.35
N MET A 235 13.68 9.64 14.31
CA MET A 235 13.81 10.96 14.93
C MET A 235 14.61 10.73 16.21
N VAL A 236 15.94 10.77 16.09
CA VAL A 236 16.90 11.22 17.12
C VAL A 236 17.95 12.01 16.37
#